data_AF-A0A7V2Y938-F1
#
_entry.id   AF-A0A7V2Y938-F1
#
_cell.length_a   1.000
_cell.length_b   1.000
_cell.length_c   1.000
_cell.angle_alpha   90.00
_cell.angle_beta   90.00
_cell.angle_gamma   90.00
#
_symmetry.space_group_name_H-M   'P 1'
#
loop_
_entity.id
_entity.type
_entity.pdbx_description
1 polymer ?
#
loop_
_entity_poly.entity_id
_entity_poly.type
_entity_poly.pdbx_seq_one_letter_code
_entity_poly.pdbx_strand_id
1 'polypeptide(L)'
;MAEALGNSGERVEKALARLEESFSRIRELRESLAGESQAVGAKNLRASLEQEVKLYNRLRHEALEQYRWLIIHREALGIRNHAQVAEQYPIPPPMEL
;
A
#
# COMPACT_ATOMS: atom_id res chain seq x y z
N MET A 1 0.98 -21.63 19.34
CA MET A 1 1.88 -21.08 18.30
C MET A 1 1.15 -20.58 17.04
N ALA A 2 -0.18 -20.40 17.07
CA ALA A 2 -0.95 -19.85 15.92
C ALA A 2 -1.12 -18.31 15.95
N GLU A 3 -1.12 -17.69 17.13
CA GLU A 3 -1.36 -16.23 17.28
C GLU A 3 -0.27 -15.34 16.69
N ALA A 4 1.01 -15.74 16.76
CA ALA A 4 2.11 -14.92 16.23
C ALA A 4 2.11 -14.81 14.70
N LEU A 5 1.75 -15.91 14.00
CA LEU A 5 1.54 -15.92 12.55
C LEU A 5 0.26 -15.15 12.15
N GLY A 6 -0.83 -15.34 12.91
CA GLY A 6 -2.09 -14.60 12.69
C GLY A 6 -1.90 -13.09 12.79
N ASN A 7 -1.15 -12.62 13.79
CA ASN A 7 -0.85 -11.19 14.00
C ASN A 7 0.05 -10.63 12.87
N SER A 8 0.97 -11.44 12.34
CA SER A 8 1.86 -11.02 11.26
C SER A 8 1.13 -10.88 9.92
N GLY A 9 0.23 -11.81 9.58
CA GLY A 9 -0.62 -11.72 8.39
C GLY A 9 -1.60 -10.55 8.47
N GLU A 10 -2.28 -10.38 9.61
CA GLU A 10 -3.21 -9.28 9.85
C GLU A 10 -2.56 -7.90 9.68
N ARG A 11 -1.28 -7.75 10.06
CA ARG A 11 -0.52 -6.51 9.84
C ARG A 11 -0.30 -6.20 8.36
N VAL A 12 -0.02 -7.23 7.56
CA VAL A 12 0.13 -7.08 6.10
C VAL A 12 -1.22 -6.72 5.49
N GLU A 13 -2.31 -7.37 5.90
CA GLU A 13 -3.67 -7.08 5.42
C GLU A 13 -4.08 -5.63 5.73
N LYS A 14 -3.84 -5.16 6.96
CA LYS A 14 -4.10 -3.77 7.34
C LYS A 14 -3.27 -2.78 6.54
N ALA A 15 -2.01 -3.10 6.26
CA ALA A 15 -1.15 -2.25 5.44
C ALA A 15 -1.64 -2.19 3.99
N LEU A 16 -2.07 -3.32 3.43
CA LEU A 16 -2.65 -3.40 2.08
C LEU A 16 -3.98 -2.64 1.97
N ALA A 17 -4.86 -2.75 2.96
CA ALA A 17 -6.13 -2.02 3.00
C ALA A 17 -5.91 -0.50 2.97
N ARG A 18 -4.99 0.02 3.78
CA ARG A 18 -4.63 1.46 3.77
C ARG A 18 -4.05 1.90 2.42
N LEU A 19 -3.29 1.03 1.79
CA LEU A 19 -2.70 1.28 0.49
C LEU A 19 -3.79 1.35 -0.60
N GLU A 20 -4.78 0.49 -0.55
CA GLU A 20 -5.95 0.49 -1.43
C GLU A 20 -6.83 1.74 -1.24
N GLU A 21 -7.02 2.19 0.01
CA GLU A 21 -7.69 3.45 0.30
C GLU A 21 -6.95 4.65 -0.32
N SER A 22 -5.63 4.72 -0.14
CA SER A 22 -4.81 5.78 -0.73
C SER A 22 -4.80 5.71 -2.28
N PHE A 23 -4.80 4.50 -2.86
CA PHE A 23 -4.93 4.31 -4.30
C PHE A 23 -6.26 4.88 -4.84
N SER A 24 -7.37 4.57 -4.16
CA SER A 24 -8.69 5.08 -4.49
C SER A 24 -8.72 6.60 -4.41
N ARG A 25 -8.08 7.17 -3.37
CA ARG A 25 -7.98 8.62 -3.20
C ARG A 25 -7.19 9.29 -4.31
N ILE A 26 -6.08 8.70 -4.75
CA ILE A 26 -5.29 9.18 -5.90
C ILE A 26 -6.14 9.20 -7.17
N ARG A 27 -6.95 8.17 -7.39
CA ARG A 27 -7.85 8.10 -8.54
C ARG A 27 -8.88 9.22 -8.51
N GLU A 28 -9.55 9.44 -7.38
CA GLU A 28 -10.50 10.53 -7.19
C GLU A 28 -9.87 11.90 -7.43
N LEU A 29 -8.65 12.13 -6.91
CA LEU A 29 -7.91 13.38 -7.11
C LEU A 29 -7.53 13.59 -8.59
N ARG A 30 -7.15 12.53 -9.31
CA ARG A 30 -6.86 12.60 -10.75
C ARG A 30 -8.10 12.93 -11.58
N GLU A 31 -9.22 12.27 -11.27
CA GLU A 31 -10.50 12.56 -11.92
C GLU A 31 -10.96 13.99 -11.64
N SER A 32 -10.81 14.46 -10.39
CA SER A 32 -11.15 15.84 -10.00
C SER A 32 -10.26 16.88 -10.69
N LEU A 33 -8.95 16.61 -10.81
CA LEU A 33 -8.00 17.47 -11.50
C LEU A 33 -8.31 17.59 -13.00
N ALA A 34 -8.77 16.50 -13.63
CA ALA A 34 -9.15 16.50 -15.05
C ALA A 34 -10.40 17.34 -15.34
N GLY A 35 -11.32 17.43 -14.38
CA GLY A 35 -12.54 18.25 -14.47
C GLY A 35 -12.36 19.72 -14.04
N GLU A 36 -11.24 20.07 -13.42
CA GLU A 36 -11.01 21.40 -12.86
C GLU A 36 -10.55 22.40 -13.93
N SER A 37 -11.29 23.50 -14.08
CA SER A 37 -11.00 24.55 -15.06
C SER A 37 -10.32 25.77 -14.45
N GLN A 38 -10.34 25.91 -13.12
CA GLN A 38 -9.70 27.03 -12.43
C GLN A 38 -8.22 26.75 -12.15
N ALA A 39 -7.34 27.66 -12.56
CA ALA A 39 -5.89 27.53 -12.37
C ALA A 39 -5.48 27.37 -10.89
N VAL A 40 -6.17 28.05 -9.96
CA VAL A 40 -5.90 27.94 -8.52
C VAL A 40 -6.40 26.61 -7.96
N GLY A 41 -7.60 26.17 -8.36
CA GLY A 41 -8.15 24.85 -8.00
C GLY A 41 -7.27 23.71 -8.48
N ALA A 42 -6.83 23.76 -9.74
CA ALA A 42 -5.96 22.76 -10.34
C ALA A 42 -4.61 22.68 -9.64
N LYS A 43 -4.03 23.82 -9.24
CA LYS A 43 -2.77 23.85 -8.47
C LYS A 43 -2.92 23.19 -7.11
N ASN A 44 -4.01 23.45 -6.40
CA ASN A 44 -4.28 22.84 -5.09
C ASN A 44 -4.52 21.34 -5.21
N LEU A 45 -5.33 20.90 -6.18
CA LEU A 45 -5.58 19.48 -6.45
C LEU A 45 -4.30 18.74 -6.83
N ARG A 46 -3.43 19.36 -7.63
CA ARG A 46 -2.12 18.79 -7.97
C ARG A 46 -1.24 18.64 -6.73
N ALA A 47 -1.19 19.63 -5.84
CA ALA A 47 -0.45 19.53 -4.59
C ALA A 47 -1.01 18.40 -3.68
N SER A 48 -2.33 18.27 -3.59
CA SER A 48 -2.97 17.15 -2.86
C SER A 48 -2.65 15.79 -3.48
N LEU A 49 -2.66 15.68 -4.81
CA LEU A 49 -2.27 14.47 -5.53
C LEU A 49 -0.80 14.11 -5.25
N GLU A 50 0.11 15.08 -5.29
CA GLU A 50 1.53 14.87 -4.97
C GLU A 50 1.73 14.38 -3.54
N GLN A 51 0.97 14.90 -2.58
CA GLN A 51 1.01 14.45 -1.19
C GLN A 51 0.46 13.04 -1.04
N GLU A 52 -0.65 12.73 -1.70
CA GLU A 52 -1.27 11.41 -1.63
C GLU A 52 -0.39 10.34 -2.29
N VAL A 53 0.28 10.63 -3.42
CA VAL A 53 1.27 9.72 -4.04
C VAL A 53 2.45 9.45 -3.10
N LYS A 54 2.92 10.47 -2.37
CA LYS A 54 3.97 10.28 -1.35
C LYS A 54 3.48 9.40 -0.19
N LEU A 55 2.24 9.61 0.26
CA LEU A 55 1.61 8.79 1.30
C LEU A 55 1.48 7.33 0.84
N TYR A 56 0.99 7.11 -0.38
CA TYR A 56 0.89 5.78 -0.99
C TYR A 56 2.24 5.06 -1.01
N ASN A 57 3.30 5.74 -1.48
CA ASN A 57 4.63 5.13 -1.55
C ASN A 57 5.20 4.83 -0.16
N ARG A 58 4.87 5.63 0.85
CA ARG A 58 5.21 5.34 2.26
C ARG A 58 4.46 4.13 2.78
N LEU A 59 3.15 4.06 2.59
CA LEU A 59 2.32 2.91 2.99
C LEU A 59 2.77 1.62 2.29
N ARG A 60 3.18 1.72 1.03
CA ARG A 60 3.79 0.62 0.28
C ARG A 60 5.08 0.13 0.93
N HIS A 61 5.93 1.04 1.39
CA HIS A 61 7.15 0.67 2.12
C HIS A 61 6.81 -0.06 3.42
N GLU A 62 5.83 0.44 4.18
CA GLU A 62 5.35 -0.20 5.41
C GLU A 62 4.78 -1.61 5.13
N ALA A 63 4.00 -1.79 4.06
CA ALA A 63 3.49 -3.09 3.63
C ALA A 63 4.63 -4.07 3.27
N LEU A 64 5.67 -3.59 2.57
CA LEU A 64 6.85 -4.40 2.24
C LEU A 64 7.62 -4.83 3.50
N GLU A 65 7.72 -3.96 4.50
CA GLU A 65 8.36 -4.30 5.78
C GLU A 65 7.56 -5.38 6.52
N GLN A 66 6.24 -5.24 6.63
CA GLN A 66 5.40 -6.25 7.27
C GLN A 66 5.45 -7.58 6.51
N TYR A 67 5.46 -7.54 5.17
CA TYR A 67 5.60 -8.73 4.34
C TYR A 67 6.93 -9.45 4.59
N ARG A 68 8.04 -8.70 4.66
CA ARG A 68 9.37 -9.27 5.00
C ARG A 68 9.35 -9.93 6.37
N TRP A 69 8.73 -9.28 7.36
CA TRP A 69 8.57 -9.87 8.69
C TRP A 69 7.78 -11.17 8.64
N LEU A 70 6.67 -11.22 7.88
CA LEU A 70 5.87 -12.44 7.72
C LEU A 70 6.70 -13.58 7.12
N ILE A 71 7.52 -13.31 6.11
CA ILE A 71 8.43 -14.30 5.52
C ILE A 71 9.41 -14.82 6.57
N ILE A 72 10.08 -13.94 7.31
CA ILE A 72 11.04 -14.33 8.37
C ILE A 72 10.37 -15.22 9.43
N HIS A 73 9.15 -14.86 9.86
CA HIS A 73 8.40 -15.67 10.83
C HIS A 73 8.04 -17.05 10.29
N ARG A 74 7.64 -17.14 9.00
CA ARG A 74 7.35 -18.43 8.35
C ARG A 74 8.60 -19.30 8.21
N GLU A 75 9.74 -18.71 7.83
CA GLU A 75 11.01 -19.43 7.72
C GLU A 75 11.50 -19.96 9.06
N ALA A 76 11.36 -19.17 10.14
CA ALA A 76 11.70 -19.59 11.50
C ALA A 76 10.88 -20.80 11.98
N LEU A 77 9.69 -21.00 11.41
CA LEU A 77 8.81 -22.15 11.65
C LEU A 77 9.03 -23.29 10.65
N GLY A 78 10.06 -23.19 9.79
CA GLY A 78 10.41 -24.21 8.80
C GLY A 78 9.63 -24.15 7.49
N ILE A 79 8.78 -23.14 7.29
CA ILE A 79 7.96 -22.98 6.08
C ILE A 79 8.71 -22.11 5.06
N ARG A 80 9.29 -22.74 4.03
CA ARG A 80 10.13 -22.07 3.01
C ARG A 80 9.42 -21.76 1.69
N ASN A 81 8.15 -22.16 1.54
CA ASN A 81 7.39 -21.82 0.33
C ASN A 81 6.84 -20.39 0.46
N HIS A 82 7.38 -19.48 -0.35
CA HIS A 82 7.00 -18.06 -0.39
C HIS A 82 6.02 -17.73 -1.52
N ALA A 83 5.82 -18.63 -2.50
CA ALA A 83 4.96 -18.37 -3.64
C ALA A 83 3.51 -18.11 -3.21
N GLN A 84 3.00 -18.94 -2.30
CA GLN A 84 1.66 -18.78 -1.72
C GLN A 84 1.51 -17.47 -0.91
N VAL A 85 2.60 -16.94 -0.33
CA VAL A 85 2.57 -15.67 0.42
C VAL A 85 2.44 -14.51 -0.56
N ALA A 86 3.17 -14.56 -1.68
CA ALA A 86 3.11 -13.52 -2.71
C ALA A 86 1.74 -13.48 -3.38
N GLU A 87 1.11 -14.64 -3.59
CA GLU A 87 -0.26 -14.76 -4.10
C GLU A 87 -1.30 -14.21 -3.11
N GLN A 88 -1.11 -14.47 -1.81
CA GLN A 88 -2.03 -14.02 -0.77
C GLN A 88 -1.92 -12.51 -0.46
N TYR A 89 -0.72 -11.95 -0.57
CA TYR A 89 -0.42 -10.56 -0.22
C TYR A 89 0.23 -9.81 -1.38
N PRO A 90 -0.52 -9.51 -2.47
CA PRO A 90 0.03 -8.81 -3.62
C PRO A 90 0.28 -7.33 -3.27
N ILE A 91 1.55 -6.94 -3.18
CA ILE A 91 1.94 -5.53 -2.99
C ILE A 91 2.11 -4.88 -4.37
N PRO A 92 1.31 -3.86 -4.73
CA PRO A 92 1.40 -3.18 -6.03
C PRO A 92 2.72 -2.42 -6.22
N PRO A 93 3.09 -2.03 -7.46
CA PRO A 93 4.29 -1.24 -7.73
C PRO A 93 4.23 0.17 -7.11
N PRO A 94 5.38 0.87 -6.97
CA PRO A 94 5.37 2.26 -6.56
C PRO A 94 4.66 3.11 -7.60
N MET A 95 4.08 4.23 -7.17
CA MET A 95 3.48 5.20 -8.08
C MET A 95 4.40 6.39 -8.33
N GLU A 96 4.45 6.78 -9.59
CA GLU A 96 5.01 8.03 -10.06
C GLU A 96 3.88 9.02 -10.37
N LEU A 97 4.20 10.31 -10.25
CA LEU A 97 3.25 11.42 -10.38
C LEU A 97 2.77 11.61 -11.82
#